data_AF-A0A0G1S534-F1
#
_entry.id   AF-A0A0G1S534-F1
#
_cell.length_a   1.000
_cell.length_b   1.000
_cell.length_c   1.000
_cell.angle_alpha   90.00
_cell.angle_beta   90.00
_cell.angle_gamma   90.00
#
_symmetry.space_group_name_H-M   'P 1'
#
loop_
_entity.id
_entity.type
_entity.pdbx_description
1 polymer ?
#
loop_
_entity_poly.entity_id
_entity_poly.type
_entity_poly.pdbx_seq_one_letter_code
_entity_poly.pdbx_strand_id
1 'polypeptide(L)'
;MTRTLVTASQITDEIVKQLVTQNESSTSEEDVLEGEVVDDPGAFSAGKAGTSAAAPVPENEERDLRARIQDGEWDNLDDMPAFQKRTPEGRLMSRTEAIDCRIRQLEARMPMLLNQHLHDAYIQVLKKIRALRKTKGALFYMFYKHSGQRDLPGKDD
;
A
#
# COMPACT_ATOMS: atom_id res chain seq x y z
N MET A 1 10.47 -7.63 -27.30
CA MET A 1 10.25 -7.28 -25.88
C MET A 1 8.90 -6.58 -25.78
N THR A 2 7.86 -7.30 -25.40
CA THR A 2 6.52 -6.75 -25.17
C THR A 2 6.56 -5.86 -23.93
N ARG A 3 6.40 -4.55 -24.13
CA ARG A 3 6.20 -3.58 -23.04
C ARG A 3 4.82 -3.84 -22.46
N THR A 4 4.76 -4.60 -21.36
CA THR A 4 3.53 -4.76 -20.58
C THR A 4 3.20 -3.40 -19.95
N LEU A 5 2.22 -2.71 -20.55
CA LEU A 5 1.66 -1.48 -20.02
C LEU A 5 0.91 -1.82 -18.73
N VAL A 6 1.53 -1.56 -17.58
CA VAL A 6 0.89 -1.71 -16.27
C VAL A 6 -0.05 -0.53 -16.05
N THR A 7 -1.28 -0.65 -16.51
CA THR A 7 -2.34 0.31 -16.15
C THR A 7 -2.78 0.08 -14.72
N ALA A 8 -3.29 1.11 -14.03
CA ALA A 8 -3.81 1.04 -12.66
C ALA A 8 -4.76 -0.15 -12.36
N SER A 9 -5.41 -0.70 -13.38
CA SER A 9 -6.24 -1.92 -13.33
C SER A 9 -5.45 -3.23 -13.20
N GLN A 10 -4.12 -3.20 -13.26
CA GLN A 10 -3.23 -4.37 -13.23
C GLN A 10 -2.44 -4.49 -11.92
N ILE A 11 -2.56 -3.54 -10.98
CA ILE A 11 -1.99 -3.71 -9.64
C ILE A 11 -2.88 -4.72 -8.91
N THR A 12 -2.51 -6.01 -8.98
CA THR A 12 -3.20 -7.13 -8.32
C THR A 12 -2.54 -7.46 -6.98
N ASP A 13 -3.22 -8.21 -6.12
CA ASP A 13 -2.67 -8.64 -4.83
C ASP A 13 -1.36 -9.42 -5.01
N GLU A 14 -1.27 -10.19 -6.10
CA GLU A 14 -0.07 -10.93 -6.45
C GLU A 14 1.14 -10.01 -6.73
N ILE A 15 0.94 -8.89 -7.43
CA ILE A 15 2.01 -7.91 -7.66
C ILE A 15 2.43 -7.25 -6.34
N VAL A 16 1.48 -6.92 -5.47
CA VAL A 16 1.80 -6.31 -4.17
C VAL A 16 2.58 -7.32 -3.30
N LYS A 17 2.16 -8.59 -3.27
CA LYS A 17 2.87 -9.67 -2.57
C LYS A 17 4.30 -9.79 -3.07
N GLN A 18 4.50 -9.86 -4.40
CA GLN A 18 5.82 -9.92 -5.00
C GLN A 18 6.69 -8.71 -4.62
N LEU A 19 6.13 -7.49 -4.65
CA LEU A 19 6.83 -6.28 -4.23
C LEU A 19 7.23 -6.31 -2.76
N VAL A 20 6.32 -6.75 -1.87
CA VAL A 20 6.64 -6.89 -0.45
C VAL A 20 7.75 -7.91 -0.25
N THR A 21 7.65 -9.11 -0.84
CA THR A 21 8.69 -10.14 -0.74
C THR A 21 10.03 -9.64 -1.29
N GLN A 22 10.04 -8.95 -2.42
CA GLN A 22 11.25 -8.35 -2.99
C GLN A 22 11.83 -7.28 -2.05
N ASN A 23 11.00 -6.41 -1.48
CA ASN A 23 11.43 -5.35 -0.58
C ASN A 23 11.91 -5.90 0.78
N GLU A 24 11.31 -6.97 1.28
CA GLU A 24 11.77 -7.68 2.48
C GLU A 24 13.14 -8.33 2.24
N SER A 25 13.33 -9.01 1.11
CA SER A 25 14.61 -9.66 0.78
C SER A 25 15.76 -8.69 0.48
N SER A 26 15.45 -7.48 0.01
CA SER A 26 16.43 -6.44 -0.33
C SER A 26 16.73 -5.48 0.81
N THR A 27 16.10 -5.65 1.98
CA THR A 27 16.34 -4.78 3.14
C THR A 27 17.33 -5.43 4.08
N SER A 28 18.54 -4.88 4.15
CA SER A 28 19.60 -5.36 5.05
C SER A 28 19.36 -4.95 6.51
N GLU A 29 20.09 -5.55 7.45
CA GLU A 29 20.02 -5.18 8.87
C GLU A 29 20.64 -3.82 9.14
N GLU A 30 21.76 -3.53 8.48
CA GLU A 30 22.48 -2.26 8.56
C GLU A 30 21.57 -1.12 8.10
N ASP A 31 20.92 -1.27 6.94
CA ASP A 31 19.94 -0.29 6.44
C ASP A 31 18.93 0.08 7.53
N VAL A 32 18.37 -0.95 8.18
CA VAL A 32 17.26 -0.82 9.13
C VAL A 32 17.67 -0.09 10.42
N LEU A 33 18.89 -0.31 10.87
CA LEU A 33 19.41 0.30 12.10
C LEU A 33 19.93 1.73 11.87
N GLU A 34 20.29 2.07 10.63
CA GLU A 34 20.83 3.38 10.23
C GLU A 34 19.76 4.40 9.77
N GLY A 35 18.47 4.12 9.96
CA GLY A 35 17.38 4.88 9.36
C GLY A 35 17.40 6.41 9.62
N GLU A 36 17.55 7.19 8.55
CA GLU A 36 17.15 8.59 8.46
C GLU A 36 15.64 8.71 8.75
N VAL A 37 15.27 9.61 9.68
CA VAL A 37 13.89 9.92 9.99
C VAL A 37 13.31 10.67 8.78
N VAL A 38 12.68 9.94 7.87
CA VAL A 38 11.90 10.58 6.80
C VAL A 38 10.66 11.16 7.47
N ASP A 39 10.69 12.47 7.71
CA ASP A 39 9.51 13.24 8.10
C ASP A 39 8.43 12.97 7.06
N ASP A 40 7.33 12.33 7.48
CA ASP A 40 6.15 12.10 6.66
C ASP A 40 5.37 13.43 6.59
N PRO A 41 5.39 14.19 5.48
CA PRO A 41 4.75 15.50 5.40
C PRO A 41 3.25 15.35 5.10
N GLY A 42 2.59 14.39 5.76
CA GLY A 42 1.33 13.84 5.27
C GLY A 42 0.44 13.23 6.33
N ALA A 43 0.27 13.90 7.47
CA ALA A 43 -0.93 13.71 8.30
C ALA A 43 -2.16 14.22 7.51
N PHE A 44 -2.58 13.48 6.49
CA PHE A 44 -3.79 13.77 5.73
C PHE A 44 -4.99 13.53 6.65
N SER A 45 -5.46 14.62 7.24
CA SER A 45 -6.80 14.74 7.81
C SER A 45 -7.80 14.15 6.82
N ALA A 46 -8.70 13.30 7.33
CA ALA A 46 -9.77 12.66 6.57
C ALA A 46 -10.65 13.71 5.86
N GLY A 47 -10.26 14.07 4.65
CA GLY A 47 -11.01 14.95 3.76
C GLY A 47 -12.15 14.14 3.13
N LYS A 48 -13.39 14.50 3.46
CA LYS A 48 -14.59 14.06 2.73
C LYS A 48 -14.43 14.41 1.25
N ALA A 49 -14.13 13.42 0.41
CA ALA A 49 -14.19 13.55 -1.03
C ALA A 49 -15.63 13.23 -1.52
N GLY A 50 -16.15 14.12 -2.37
CA GLY A 50 -17.51 14.13 -2.87
C GLY A 50 -17.93 12.89 -3.64
N THR A 51 -19.21 12.55 -3.49
CA THR A 51 -19.87 11.41 -4.10
C THR A 51 -20.01 11.60 -5.61
N SER A 52 -19.21 10.87 -6.40
CA SER A 52 -19.62 10.49 -7.77
C SER A 52 -20.39 9.18 -7.68
N ALA A 53 -21.54 9.11 -8.35
CA ALA A 53 -22.53 8.05 -8.19
C ALA A 53 -22.00 6.68 -8.64
N ALA A 54 -21.49 5.89 -7.69
CA ALA A 54 -21.32 4.46 -7.81
C ALA A 54 -22.62 3.75 -7.37
N ALA A 55 -23.01 2.69 -8.08
CA ALA A 55 -24.21 1.91 -7.80
C ALA A 55 -24.26 1.45 -6.32
N PRO A 56 -25.45 1.30 -5.71
CA PRO A 56 -25.56 0.98 -4.29
C PRO A 56 -24.94 -0.39 -4.00
N VAL A 57 -23.82 -0.38 -3.28
CA VAL A 57 -23.24 -1.56 -2.64
C VAL A 57 -24.06 -1.83 -1.38
N PRO A 58 -24.51 -3.08 -1.11
CA PRO A 58 -25.16 -3.38 0.16
C PRO A 58 -24.23 -2.99 1.31
N GLU A 59 -24.74 -2.25 2.31
CA GLU A 59 -23.94 -1.66 3.42
C GLU A 59 -23.00 -2.66 4.11
N ASN A 60 -23.33 -3.96 4.06
CA ASN A 60 -22.55 -5.03 4.63
C ASN A 60 -21.20 -5.26 3.92
N GLU A 61 -21.16 -5.28 2.58
CA GLU A 61 -19.92 -5.55 1.82
C GLU A 61 -18.89 -4.43 1.99
N GLU A 62 -19.35 -3.18 2.06
CA GLU A 62 -18.49 -2.01 2.26
C GLU A 62 -17.99 -1.92 3.72
N ARG A 63 -18.80 -2.37 4.68
CA ARG A 63 -18.38 -2.49 6.09
C ARG A 63 -17.29 -3.55 6.24
N ASP A 64 -17.45 -4.70 5.61
CA ASP A 64 -16.47 -5.78 5.63
C ASP A 64 -15.15 -5.35 5.00
N LEU A 65 -15.21 -4.59 3.90
CA LEU A 65 -14.01 -4.00 3.28
C LEU A 65 -13.29 -3.05 4.23
N ARG A 66 -14.01 -2.16 4.91
CA ARG A 66 -13.40 -1.26 5.89
C ARG A 66 -12.79 -2.01 7.07
N ALA A 67 -13.42 -3.07 7.54
CA ALA A 67 -12.88 -3.90 8.61
C ALA A 67 -11.53 -4.49 8.21
N ARG A 68 -11.43 -5.11 7.02
CA ARG A 68 -10.16 -5.64 6.52
C ARG A 68 -9.06 -4.59 6.36
N ILE A 69 -9.42 -3.40 5.87
CA ILE A 69 -8.48 -2.28 5.76
C ILE A 69 -7.97 -1.86 7.15
N GLN A 70 -8.85 -1.80 8.16
CA GLN A 70 -8.46 -1.49 9.55
C GLN A 70 -7.60 -2.58 10.19
N ASP A 71 -7.88 -3.84 9.87
CA ASP A 71 -7.10 -5.00 10.29
C ASP A 71 -5.73 -5.07 9.59
N GLY A 72 -5.51 -4.23 8.57
CA GLY A 72 -4.25 -4.14 7.84
C GLY A 72 -4.06 -5.29 6.85
N GLU A 73 -5.17 -5.91 6.40
CA GLU A 73 -5.17 -6.94 5.37
C GLU A 73 -5.07 -6.27 4.00
N TRP A 74 -3.85 -6.20 3.47
CA TRP A 74 -3.56 -5.54 2.18
C TRP A 74 -3.39 -6.53 1.03
N ASP A 75 -3.33 -7.83 1.30
CA ASP A 75 -2.85 -8.89 0.39
C ASP A 75 -3.98 -9.81 -0.14
N ASN A 76 -5.22 -9.50 0.20
CA ASN A 76 -6.42 -10.26 -0.10
C ASN A 76 -7.64 -9.34 -0.36
N LEU A 77 -7.38 -8.10 -0.78
CA LEU A 77 -8.42 -7.11 -1.08
C LEU A 77 -9.08 -7.37 -2.43
N ASP A 78 -8.39 -8.03 -3.38
CA ASP A 78 -8.97 -8.36 -4.68
C ASP A 78 -10.14 -9.34 -4.59
N ASP A 79 -10.20 -10.15 -3.53
CA ASP A 79 -11.28 -11.11 -3.30
C ASP A 79 -12.60 -10.42 -2.88
N MET A 80 -12.56 -9.13 -2.53
CA MET A 80 -13.69 -8.37 -2.02
C MET A 80 -14.50 -7.73 -3.15
N PRO A 81 -15.81 -8.04 -3.30
CA PRO A 81 -16.67 -7.42 -4.33
C PRO A 81 -16.75 -5.89 -4.21
N ALA A 82 -16.81 -5.37 -2.98
CA ALA A 82 -16.81 -3.92 -2.72
C ALA A 82 -15.50 -3.25 -3.20
N PHE A 83 -14.36 -3.94 -3.09
CA PHE A 83 -13.07 -3.42 -3.54
C PHE A 83 -13.02 -3.36 -5.07
N GLN A 84 -13.45 -4.42 -5.76
CA GLN A 84 -13.47 -4.49 -7.22
C GLN A 84 -14.36 -3.42 -7.86
N LYS A 85 -15.45 -3.02 -7.18
CA LYS A 85 -16.38 -1.97 -7.63
C LYS A 85 -15.78 -0.55 -7.52
N ARG A 86 -14.70 -0.34 -6.77
CA ARG A 86 -14.07 0.99 -6.60
C ARG A 86 -13.36 1.43 -7.88
N THR A 87 -13.26 2.76 -8.03
CA THR A 87 -12.41 3.37 -9.06
C THR A 87 -10.95 2.88 -8.89
N PRO A 88 -10.13 2.91 -9.95
CA PRO A 88 -8.72 2.50 -9.83
C PRO A 88 -7.98 3.27 -8.72
N GLU A 89 -8.25 4.57 -8.57
CA GLU A 89 -7.70 5.38 -7.49
C GLU A 89 -8.25 4.95 -6.12
N GLY A 90 -9.54 4.67 -6.01
CA GLY A 90 -10.14 4.14 -4.78
C GLY A 90 -9.54 2.80 -4.35
N ARG A 91 -9.19 1.93 -5.32
CA ARG A 91 -8.48 0.66 -5.06
C ARG A 91 -7.05 0.88 -4.60
N LEU A 92 -6.32 1.82 -5.21
CA LEU A 92 -4.98 2.22 -4.77
C LEU A 92 -5.03 2.72 -3.32
N MET A 93 -5.93 3.67 -3.03
CA MET A 93 -6.05 4.28 -1.71
C MET A 93 -6.39 3.24 -0.63
N SER A 94 -7.34 2.34 -0.90
CA SER A 94 -7.66 1.22 -0.01
C SER A 94 -6.46 0.34 0.33
N ARG A 95 -5.65 -0.01 -0.68
CA ARG A 95 -4.45 -0.84 -0.46
C ARG A 95 -3.41 -0.10 0.36
N THR A 96 -3.15 1.17 0.04
CA THR A 96 -2.18 1.97 0.79
C THR A 96 -2.63 2.24 2.22
N GLU A 97 -3.92 2.40 2.44
CA GLU A 97 -4.51 2.54 3.78
C GLU A 97 -4.35 1.25 4.60
N ALA A 98 -4.63 0.09 4.01
CA ALA A 98 -4.40 -1.20 4.68
C ALA A 98 -2.92 -1.42 5.03
N ILE A 99 -2.00 -1.04 4.13
CA ILE A 99 -0.56 -1.06 4.41
C ILE A 99 -0.21 -0.13 5.58
N ASP A 100 -0.76 1.08 5.63
CA ASP A 100 -0.51 2.03 6.72
C ASP A 100 -1.05 1.50 8.06
N CYS A 101 -2.26 0.92 8.08
CA CYS A 101 -2.81 0.25 9.26
C CYS A 101 -1.87 -0.87 9.72
N ARG A 102 -1.35 -1.68 8.80
CA ARG A 102 -0.42 -2.76 9.14
C ARG A 102 0.90 -2.24 9.72
N ILE A 103 1.45 -1.16 9.16
CA ILE A 103 2.66 -0.51 9.67
C ILE A 103 2.44 -0.03 11.11
N ARG A 104 1.34 0.68 11.38
CA ARG A 104 1.01 1.17 12.73
C ARG A 104 0.86 0.03 13.74
N GLN A 105 0.22 -1.07 13.35
CA GLN A 105 0.09 -2.25 14.21
C GLN A 105 1.45 -2.88 14.54
N LEU A 106 2.38 -2.91 13.58
CA LEU A 106 3.75 -3.40 13.79
C LEU A 106 4.54 -2.46 14.70
N GLU A 107 4.47 -1.15 14.45
CA GLU A 107 5.11 -0.11 15.28
C GLU A 107 4.62 -0.17 16.74
N ALA A 108 3.32 -0.37 16.95
CA ALA A 108 2.75 -0.50 18.30
C ALA A 108 3.29 -1.70 19.09
N ARG A 109 3.80 -2.74 18.41
CA ARG A 109 4.41 -3.93 19.04
C ARG A 109 5.88 -3.74 19.38
N MET A 110 6.55 -2.74 18.81
CA MET A 110 7.99 -2.53 18.96
C MET A 110 8.46 -2.33 20.41
N PRO A 111 7.75 -1.55 21.25
CA PRO A 111 8.17 -1.38 22.65
C PRO A 111 8.20 -2.70 23.41
N MET A 112 7.24 -3.60 23.15
CA MET A 112 7.20 -4.92 23.79
C MET A 112 8.41 -5.77 23.40
N LEU A 113 8.80 -5.77 22.12
CA LEU A 113 9.93 -6.56 21.63
C LEU A 113 11.26 -6.08 22.23
N LEU A 114 11.44 -4.76 22.38
CA LEU A 114 12.60 -4.17 23.06
C LEU A 114 12.63 -4.55 24.54
N ASN A 115 11.50 -4.42 25.24
CA ASN A 115 11.40 -4.70 26.67
C ASN A 115 11.62 -6.18 27.01
N GLN A 116 11.30 -7.09 26.08
CA GLN A 116 11.51 -8.53 26.25
C GLN A 116 12.88 -9.00 25.73
N HIS A 117 13.77 -8.08 25.33
CA HIS A 117 15.07 -8.39 24.74
C HIS A 117 15.00 -9.31 23.50
N LEU A 118 13.89 -9.24 22.76
CA LEU A 118 13.65 -10.03 21.54
C LEU A 118 14.25 -9.30 20.33
N HIS A 119 15.57 -9.11 20.34
CA HIS A 119 16.31 -8.30 19.36
C HIS A 119 16.13 -8.79 17.91
N ASP A 120 16.17 -10.11 17.69
CA ASP A 120 15.97 -10.67 16.34
C ASP A 120 14.56 -10.41 15.81
N ALA A 121 13.56 -10.57 16.67
CA ALA A 121 12.16 -10.28 16.32
C ALA A 121 11.96 -8.78 16.06
N TYR A 122 12.60 -7.92 16.86
CA TYR A 122 12.59 -6.47 16.66
C TYR A 122 13.16 -6.08 15.29
N ILE A 123 14.33 -6.62 14.92
CA ILE A 123 14.97 -6.38 13.61
C ILE A 123 14.07 -6.88 12.47
N GLN A 124 13.46 -8.07 12.61
CA GLN A 124 12.53 -8.59 11.60
C GLN A 124 11.31 -7.69 11.42
N VAL A 125 10.73 -7.17 12.50
CA VAL A 125 9.61 -6.24 12.43
C VAL A 125 10.00 -4.93 11.75
N LEU A 126 11.19 -4.39 12.04
CA LEU A 126 11.68 -3.20 11.33
C LEU A 126 11.90 -3.44 9.84
N LYS A 127 12.53 -4.57 9.45
CA LYS A 127 12.67 -4.97 8.04
C LYS A 127 11.32 -4.99 7.35
N LYS A 128 10.32 -5.58 8.01
CA LYS A 128 8.94 -5.65 7.50
C LYS A 128 8.29 -4.28 7.36
N ILE A 129 8.41 -3.40 8.36
CA ILE A 129 7.92 -2.02 8.28
C ILE A 129 8.55 -1.29 7.08
N ARG A 130 9.87 -1.39 6.91
CA ARG A 130 10.56 -0.74 5.79
C ARG A 130 10.14 -1.30 4.45
N ALA A 131 9.96 -2.61 4.33
CA ALA A 131 9.48 -3.24 3.12
C ALA A 131 8.07 -2.78 2.75
N LEU A 132 7.17 -2.66 3.73
CA LEU A 132 5.82 -2.14 3.54
C LEU A 132 5.83 -0.66 3.10
N ARG A 133 6.67 0.19 3.71
CA ARG A 133 6.84 1.60 3.30
C ARG A 133 7.37 1.72 1.86
N LYS A 134 8.40 0.95 1.48
CA LYS A 134 8.91 0.87 0.09
C LYS A 134 7.80 0.44 -0.88
N THR A 135 7.01 -0.56 -0.48
CA THR A 135 5.90 -1.06 -1.30
C THR A 135 4.86 0.02 -1.54
N LYS A 136 4.42 0.74 -0.50
CA LYS A 136 3.51 1.88 -0.65
C LYS A 136 4.02 2.90 -1.67
N GLY A 137 5.30 3.29 -1.57
CA GLY A 137 5.94 4.19 -2.53
C GLY A 137 5.94 3.64 -3.97
N ALA A 138 6.24 2.35 -4.13
CA ALA A 138 6.22 1.68 -5.42
C ALA A 138 4.81 1.64 -6.03
N LEU A 139 3.76 1.43 -5.23
CA LEU A 139 2.37 1.43 -5.72
C LEU A 139 1.97 2.78 -6.30
N PHE A 140 2.27 3.88 -5.58
CA PHE A 140 2.03 5.23 -6.10
C PHE A 140 2.85 5.51 -7.36
N TYR A 141 4.13 5.14 -7.36
CA TYR A 141 4.99 5.30 -8.53
C TYR A 141 4.43 4.55 -9.75
N MET A 142 4.07 3.27 -9.61
CA MET A 142 3.51 2.47 -10.70
C MET A 142 2.19 3.07 -11.21
N PHE A 143 1.33 3.53 -10.30
CA PHE A 143 0.04 4.12 -10.66
C PHE A 143 0.20 5.44 -11.45
N TYR A 144 1.03 6.36 -10.96
CA TYR A 144 1.15 7.70 -11.54
C TYR A 144 2.17 7.83 -12.68
N LYS A 145 3.20 6.98 -12.72
CA LYS A 145 4.17 6.96 -13.84
C LYS A 145 3.48 6.73 -15.18
N HIS A 146 2.40 5.94 -15.20
CA HIS A 146 1.64 5.64 -16.41
C HIS A 146 0.45 6.57 -16.63
N SER A 147 -0.03 7.29 -15.61
CA SER A 147 -1.08 8.30 -15.78
C SER A 147 -0.56 9.57 -16.48
N GLY A 148 0.71 9.94 -16.26
CA GLY A 148 1.34 11.10 -16.90
C GLY A 148 1.76 10.92 -18.37
N GLN A 149 1.69 9.70 -18.93
CA GLN A 149 2.08 9.41 -20.31
C GLN A 149 0.93 9.57 -21.33
N ARG A 150 -0.30 9.86 -20.88
CA ARG A 150 -1.49 9.87 -21.76
C ARG A 150 -1.74 11.18 -22.53
N ASP A 151 -1.11 12.30 -22.16
CA ASP A 151 -1.46 13.64 -22.70
C ASP A 151 -0.33 14.36 -23.45
N LEU A 152 0.49 13.65 -24.20
CA LEU A 152 1.27 14.29 -25.26
C LEU A 152 0.66 13.89 -26.61
N PRO A 153 -0.27 14.69 -27.18
CA PRO A 153 -0.55 14.55 -28.60
C PRO A 153 0.78 14.68 -29.33
N GLY A 154 1.10 13.65 -30.11
CA GLY A 154 2.27 13.65 -30.97
C GLY A 154 2.32 14.98 -31.72
N LYS A 155 3.46 15.65 -31.62
CA LYS A 155 3.91 16.49 -32.71
C LYS A 155 4.17 15.52 -33.85
N ASP A 156 3.17 15.33 -34.70
CA ASP A 156 3.40 14.78 -36.02
C ASP A 156 4.32 15.75 -36.77
N ASP A 157 5.33 15.17 -37.42
CA ASP A 157 6.40 15.83 -38.19
C ASP A 157 5.89 16.78 -39.28
#